data_AF-A0A173REK7-F1
#
_entry.id   AF-A0A173REK7-F1
#
_cell.length_a   1.000
_cell.length_b   1.000
_cell.length_c   1.000
_cell.angle_alpha   90.00
_cell.angle_beta   90.00
_cell.angle_gamma   90.00
#
_symmetry.space_group_name_H-M   'P 1'
#
loop_
_entity.id
_entity.type
_entity.pdbx_description
1 polymer ?
#
loop_
_entity_poly.entity_id
_entity_poly.type
_entity_poly.pdbx_seq_one_letter_code
_entity_poly.pdbx_strand_id
1 'polypeptide(L)'
;MSKQDYIMQGRNEGIAFCDKIVKEKGLEELQRVTRQRNLAGLRTLIDPRELDQDFRDATLQILDTVLIMSLIVLKDEFDFGTKRLDRFKKRFNDKTECLETGNVTWIDMIEQVREENNIKLDLRKNDVVMAWRKK
;
A
#
# COMPACT_ATOMS: atom_id res chain seq x y z
N MET A 1 25.61 -18.01 8.87
CA MET A 1 25.92 -16.72 9.54
C MET A 1 25.55 -16.87 11.00
N SER A 2 26.45 -16.57 11.94
CA SER A 2 26.11 -16.69 13.37
C SER A 2 25.13 -15.59 13.77
N LYS A 3 24.38 -15.80 14.86
CA LYS A 3 23.49 -14.77 15.43
C LYS A 3 24.26 -13.49 15.78
N GLN A 4 25.53 -13.62 16.20
CA GLN A 4 26.40 -12.47 16.48
C GLN A 4 26.78 -11.72 15.20
N ASP A 5 27.10 -12.44 14.13
CA ASP A 5 27.49 -11.83 12.85
C ASP A 5 26.35 -10.99 12.27
N TYR A 6 25.13 -11.52 12.32
CA TYR A 6 23.92 -10.81 11.88
C TYR A 6 23.66 -9.53 12.67
N ILE A 7 23.87 -9.54 14.00
CA ILE A 7 23.70 -8.37 14.86
C ILE A 7 24.79 -7.33 14.55
N MET A 8 26.03 -7.76 14.33
CA MET A 8 27.13 -6.85 13.98
C MET A 8 26.93 -6.22 12.62
N GLN A 9 26.44 -6.99 11.63
CA GLN A 9 26.09 -6.47 10.32
C GLN A 9 25.02 -5.37 10.41
N GLY A 10 23.92 -5.63 11.11
CA GLY A 10 22.86 -4.63 11.27
C GLY A 10 23.30 -3.35 11.99
N ARG A 11 24.25 -3.46 12.93
CA ARG A 11 24.86 -2.29 13.59
C ARG A 11 25.70 -1.45 12.63
N ASN A 12 26.55 -2.10 11.84
CA ASN A 12 27.43 -1.41 10.88
C ASN A 12 26.63 -0.74 9.78
N GLU A 13 25.61 -1.41 9.26
CA GLU A 13 24.70 -0.85 8.27
C GLU A 13 23.90 0.32 8.84
N GLY A 14 23.50 0.26 10.11
CA GLY A 14 22.78 1.36 10.78
C GLY A 14 23.63 2.61 10.93
N ILE A 15 24.92 2.44 11.23
CA ILE A 15 25.89 3.54 11.28
C ILE A 15 26.06 4.15 9.89
N ALA A 16 26.22 3.32 8.85
CA ALA A 16 26.36 3.80 7.46
C ALA A 16 25.11 4.55 6.96
N PHE A 17 23.91 4.08 7.33
CA PHE A 17 22.64 4.74 7.01
C PHE A 17 22.55 6.13 7.67
N CYS A 18 22.89 6.23 8.96
CA CYS A 18 22.93 7.51 9.66
C CYS A 18 23.94 8.48 9.03
N ASP A 19 25.14 8.01 8.70
CA ASP A 19 26.18 8.81 8.05
C ASP A 19 25.71 9.34 6.69
N LYS A 20 25.05 8.50 5.89
CA LYS A 20 24.46 8.90 4.60
C LYS A 20 23.43 10.03 4.76
N ILE A 21 22.48 9.89 5.69
CA ILE A 21 21.45 10.92 5.92
C ILE A 21 22.07 12.24 6.36
N VAL A 22 23.05 12.20 7.27
CA VAL A 22 23.70 13.42 7.77
C VAL A 22 24.43 14.14 6.64
N LYS A 23 25.13 13.40 5.78
CA LYS A 23 25.85 13.97 4.63
C LYS A 23 24.91 14.56 3.58
N GLU A 24 23.78 13.92 3.30
CA GLU A 24 22.86 14.36 2.24
C GLU A 24 21.87 15.44 2.70
N LYS A 25 21.37 15.34 3.94
CA LYS A 25 20.17 16.08 4.40
C LYS A 25 20.34 16.76 5.74
N GLY A 26 21.48 16.58 6.40
CA GLY A 26 21.80 17.22 7.66
C GLY A 26 21.23 16.51 8.90
N LEU A 27 21.58 17.05 10.07
CA LEU A 27 21.31 16.46 11.37
C LEU A 27 19.81 16.48 11.75
N GLU A 28 19.07 17.51 11.34
CA GLU A 28 17.65 17.65 11.63
C GLU A 28 16.82 16.52 10.99
N GLU A 29 17.15 16.14 9.76
CA GLU A 29 16.48 15.05 9.07
C GLU A 29 16.80 13.69 9.72
N LEU A 30 18.03 13.49 10.19
CA LEU A 30 18.37 12.29 10.96
C LEU A 30 17.53 12.19 12.25
N GLN A 31 17.34 13.30 12.96
CA GLN A 31 16.49 13.34 14.16
C GLN A 31 15.01 13.07 13.84
N ARG A 32 14.51 13.58 12.71
CA ARG A 32 13.16 13.29 12.22
C ARG A 32 12.98 11.80 11.94
N VAL A 33 13.91 11.21 11.19
CA VAL A 33 13.91 9.77 10.86
C VAL A 33 14.05 8.92 12.12
N THR A 34 14.89 9.31 13.08
CA THR A 34 15.05 8.60 14.36
C THR A 34 13.76 8.60 15.17
N ARG A 35 13.07 9.74 15.27
CA ARG A 35 11.76 9.85 15.93
C ARG A 35 10.72 8.98 15.24
N GLN A 36 10.65 9.02 13.91
CA GLN A 36 9.72 8.18 13.13
C GLN A 36 9.99 6.69 13.32
N ARG A 37 11.26 6.26 13.31
CA ARG A 37 11.65 4.86 13.54
C ARG A 37 11.29 4.37 14.94
N ASN A 38 11.52 5.18 15.97
CA ASN A 38 11.14 4.84 17.34
C ASN A 38 9.62 4.71 17.51
N LEU A 39 8.85 5.55 16.82
CA LEU A 39 7.38 5.49 16.83
C LEU A 39 6.83 4.28 16.06
N ALA A 40 7.49 3.89 14.97
CA ALA A 40 7.08 2.79 14.10
C ALA A 40 7.62 1.40 14.50
N GLY A 41 8.48 1.32 15.53
CA GLY A 41 9.07 0.05 15.97
C GLY A 41 9.97 -0.63 14.92
N LEU A 42 10.45 0.14 13.93
CA LEU A 42 11.26 -0.38 12.82
C LEU A 42 12.64 -0.84 13.31
N ARG A 43 12.96 -2.12 13.10
CA ARG A 43 14.24 -2.73 13.50
C ARG A 43 15.25 -2.91 12.36
N THR A 44 14.85 -2.68 11.11
CA THR A 44 15.66 -2.92 9.89
C THR A 44 15.99 -1.62 9.17
N LEU A 45 16.91 -1.68 8.21
CA LEU A 45 17.61 -0.57 7.52
C LEU A 45 16.83 0.08 6.37
N ILE A 46 15.52 -0.05 6.36
CA ILE A 46 14.72 0.41 5.22
C ILE A 46 14.52 1.93 5.36
N ASP A 47 14.83 2.71 4.33
CA ASP A 47 14.44 4.12 4.28
C ASP A 47 12.89 4.16 4.26
N PRO A 48 12.23 4.89 5.18
CA PRO A 48 10.77 5.03 5.15
C PRO A 48 10.21 5.44 3.77
N ARG A 49 10.99 6.16 2.97
CA ARG A 49 10.61 6.56 1.61
C ARG A 49 10.61 5.39 0.63
N GLU A 50 11.58 4.48 0.75
CA GLU A 50 11.64 3.25 -0.05
C GLU A 50 10.48 2.34 0.34
N LEU A 51 10.18 2.24 1.65
CA LEU A 51 9.03 1.48 2.14
C LEU A 51 7.70 2.05 1.61
N ASP A 52 7.52 3.37 1.66
CA ASP A 52 6.33 4.03 1.11
C ASP A 52 6.18 3.82 -0.40
N GLN A 53 7.30 3.78 -1.12
CA GLN A 53 7.32 3.52 -2.56
C GLN A 53 6.92 2.07 -2.87
N ASP A 54 7.53 1.10 -2.18
CA ASP A 54 7.21 -0.32 -2.33
C ASP A 54 5.73 -0.60 -2.02
N PHE A 55 5.17 0.06 -1.00
CA PHE A 55 3.75 -0.05 -0.69
C PHE A 55 2.85 0.53 -1.79
N ARG A 56 3.24 1.68 -2.38
CA ARG A 56 2.52 2.27 -3.52
C ARG A 56 2.55 1.32 -4.72
N ASP A 57 3.73 0.82 -5.08
CA ASP A 57 3.90 -0.06 -6.23
C ASP A 57 3.13 -1.37 -6.05
N ALA A 58 3.17 -1.96 -4.85
CA ALA A 58 2.36 -3.13 -4.51
C ALA A 58 0.85 -2.83 -4.61
N THR A 59 0.40 -1.65 -4.18
CA THR A 59 -1.01 -1.25 -4.26
C THR A 59 -1.46 -1.13 -5.72
N LEU A 60 -0.67 -0.48 -6.56
CA LEU A 60 -0.96 -0.33 -8.00
C LEU A 60 -0.99 -1.70 -8.69
N GLN A 61 -0.04 -2.58 -8.38
CA GLN A 61 -0.01 -3.94 -8.92
C GLN A 61 -1.25 -4.76 -8.50
N ILE A 62 -1.71 -4.62 -7.25
CA ILE A 62 -2.93 -5.27 -6.78
C ILE A 62 -4.15 -4.78 -7.57
N LEU A 63 -4.26 -3.47 -7.79
CA LEU A 63 -5.36 -2.87 -8.57
C LEU A 63 -5.37 -3.38 -10.01
N ASP A 64 -4.22 -3.40 -10.68
CA ASP A 64 -4.08 -3.92 -12.04
C ASP A 64 -4.47 -5.41 -12.10
N THR A 65 -4.01 -6.20 -11.13
CA THR A 65 -4.31 -7.64 -11.07
C THR A 65 -5.80 -7.88 -10.89
N VAL A 66 -6.46 -7.14 -9.99
CA VAL A 66 -7.92 -7.23 -9.77
C VAL A 66 -8.72 -6.81 -11.01
N LEU A 67 -8.29 -5.76 -11.71
CA LEU A 67 -8.92 -5.32 -12.94
C LEU A 67 -8.81 -6.39 -14.04
N ILE A 68 -7.61 -6.97 -14.23
CA ILE A 68 -7.38 -8.03 -15.22
C ILE A 68 -8.26 -9.25 -14.91
N MET A 69 -8.27 -9.72 -13.66
CA MET A 69 -9.13 -10.85 -13.24
C MET A 69 -10.61 -10.55 -13.50
N SER A 70 -11.05 -9.34 -13.15
CA SER A 70 -12.44 -8.92 -13.35
C SER A 70 -12.84 -8.89 -14.83
N LEU A 71 -11.97 -8.40 -15.71
CA LEU A 71 -12.20 -8.37 -17.17
C LEU A 71 -12.29 -9.78 -17.76
N ILE A 72 -11.44 -10.71 -17.31
CA ILE A 72 -11.46 -12.11 -17.75
C ILE A 72 -12.77 -12.76 -17.30
N VAL A 73 -13.18 -12.62 -16.04
CA VAL A 73 -14.45 -13.18 -15.55
C VAL A 73 -15.64 -12.61 -16.31
N LEU A 74 -15.67 -11.29 -16.57
CA LEU A 74 -16.75 -10.67 -17.35
C LEU A 74 -16.81 -11.17 -18.78
N LYS A 75 -15.66 -11.46 -19.38
CA LYS A 75 -15.59 -12.03 -20.72
C LYS A 75 -16.05 -13.49 -20.73
N ASP A 76 -15.54 -14.30 -19.82
CA ASP A 76 -15.71 -15.76 -19.89
C ASP A 76 -17.08 -16.21 -19.37
N GLU A 77 -17.59 -15.57 -18.30
CA GLU A 77 -18.88 -15.95 -17.68
C GLU A 77 -20.07 -15.24 -18.34
N PHE A 78 -19.89 -13.98 -18.79
CA PHE A 78 -21.00 -13.14 -19.26
C PHE A 78 -20.90 -12.75 -20.75
N ASP A 79 -19.89 -13.25 -21.46
CA ASP A 79 -19.61 -13.00 -22.89
C ASP A 79 -19.55 -11.49 -23.23
N PHE A 80 -18.94 -10.70 -22.34
CA PHE A 80 -18.79 -9.26 -22.56
C PHE A 80 -17.83 -8.99 -23.72
N GLY A 81 -18.36 -8.47 -24.83
CA GLY A 81 -17.55 -7.94 -25.93
C GLY A 81 -16.81 -6.64 -25.58
N THR A 82 -15.89 -6.23 -26.46
CA THR A 82 -14.94 -5.13 -26.24
C THR A 82 -15.56 -3.83 -25.72
N LYS A 83 -16.71 -3.40 -26.26
CA LYS A 83 -17.40 -2.17 -25.83
C LYS A 83 -17.90 -2.22 -24.38
N ARG A 84 -18.29 -3.40 -23.89
CA ARG A 84 -18.74 -3.58 -22.50
C ARG A 84 -17.54 -3.65 -21.56
N LEU A 85 -16.50 -4.36 -21.95
CA LEU A 85 -15.24 -4.46 -21.19
C LEU A 85 -14.54 -3.10 -21.04
N ASP A 86 -14.46 -2.31 -22.10
CA ASP A 86 -13.85 -0.97 -22.05
C ASP A 86 -14.63 -0.02 -21.12
N ARG A 87 -15.97 -0.08 -21.16
CA ARG A 87 -16.83 0.67 -20.25
C ARG A 87 -16.63 0.24 -18.80
N PHE A 88 -16.52 -1.06 -18.54
CA PHE A 88 -16.21 -1.58 -17.20
C PHE A 88 -14.86 -1.07 -16.73
N LYS A 89 -13.81 -1.20 -17.55
CA LYS A 89 -12.45 -0.70 -17.23
C LYS A 89 -12.48 0.78 -16.86
N LYS A 90 -13.16 1.62 -17.65
CA LYS A 90 -13.30 3.05 -17.36
C LYS A 90 -13.96 3.28 -15.99
N ARG A 91 -15.10 2.64 -15.73
CA ARG A 91 -15.82 2.81 -14.45
C ARG A 91 -15.06 2.25 -13.26
N PHE A 92 -14.28 1.18 -13.43
CA PHE A 92 -13.41 0.63 -12.40
C PHE A 92 -12.33 1.64 -12.01
N ASN A 93 -11.68 2.26 -13.00
CA ASN A 93 -10.67 3.29 -12.76
C ASN A 93 -11.27 4.54 -12.12
N ASP A 94 -12.42 5.03 -12.59
CA ASP A 94 -13.13 6.18 -11.97
C ASP A 94 -13.40 5.92 -10.47
N LYS A 95 -13.88 4.72 -10.12
CA LYS A 95 -14.15 4.36 -8.70
C LYS A 95 -12.87 4.27 -7.88
N THR A 96 -11.78 3.80 -8.47
CA THR A 96 -10.47 3.73 -7.82
C THR A 96 -9.94 5.13 -7.51
N GLU A 97 -10.08 6.06 -8.43
CA GLU A 97 -9.71 7.47 -8.22
C GLU A 97 -10.54 8.10 -7.09
N CYS A 98 -11.87 7.86 -7.04
CA CYS A 98 -12.72 8.35 -5.95
C CYS A 98 -12.35 7.80 -4.57
N LEU A 99 -11.82 6.58 -4.50
CA LEU A 99 -11.30 5.99 -3.25
C LEU A 99 -9.98 6.66 -2.84
N GLU A 100 -9.11 6.98 -3.80
CA GLU A 100 -7.83 7.66 -3.54
C GLU A 100 -8.03 9.09 -3.04
N THR A 101 -8.96 9.83 -3.64
CA THR A 101 -9.28 11.22 -3.25
C THR A 101 -10.13 11.32 -1.98
N GLY A 102 -10.62 10.18 -1.46
CA GLY A 102 -11.47 10.13 -0.27
C GLY A 102 -12.91 10.62 -0.51
N ASN A 103 -13.33 10.74 -1.77
CA ASN A 103 -14.71 11.06 -2.13
C ASN A 103 -15.67 9.92 -1.79
N VAL A 104 -15.17 8.69 -1.74
CA VAL A 104 -15.88 7.47 -1.36
C VAL A 104 -14.98 6.63 -0.46
N THR A 105 -15.55 5.93 0.52
CA THR A 105 -14.84 4.97 1.37
C THR A 105 -15.18 3.53 0.99
N TRP A 106 -14.33 2.58 1.41
CA TRP A 106 -14.62 1.15 1.26
C TRP A 106 -15.92 0.74 1.97
N ILE A 107 -16.25 1.40 3.08
CA ILE A 107 -17.49 1.13 3.83
C ILE A 107 -18.69 1.53 2.98
N ASP A 108 -18.66 2.72 2.37
CA ASP A 108 -19.75 3.20 1.49
C ASP A 108 -20.01 2.22 0.34
N MET A 109 -18.95 1.67 -0.27
CA MET A 109 -19.08 0.70 -1.36
C MET A 109 -19.64 -0.65 -0.89
N ILE A 110 -19.25 -1.10 0.31
CA ILE A 110 -19.78 -2.34 0.91
C ILE A 110 -21.26 -2.17 1.26
N GLU A 111 -21.63 -1.02 1.84
CA GLU A 111 -23.01 -0.70 2.16
C GLU A 111 -23.87 -0.60 0.90
N GLN A 112 -23.38 0.06 -0.15
CA GLN A 112 -24.08 0.13 -1.44
C GLN A 112 -24.41 -1.28 -1.99
N VAL A 113 -23.42 -2.17 -2.06
CA VAL A 113 -23.63 -3.54 -2.57
C VAL A 113 -24.58 -4.34 -1.68
N ARG A 114 -24.52 -4.11 -0.36
CA ARG A 114 -25.43 -4.75 0.59
C ARG A 114 -26.87 -4.27 0.41
N GLU A 115 -27.09 -2.97 0.27
CA GLU A 115 -28.42 -2.38 0.14
C GLU A 115 -29.05 -2.68 -1.21
N GLU A 116 -28.29 -2.58 -2.30
CA GLU A 116 -28.80 -2.75 -3.66
C GLU A 116 -28.95 -4.24 -4.07
N ASN A 117 -28.12 -5.13 -3.52
CA ASN A 117 -28.04 -6.51 -4.00
C ASN A 117 -28.17 -7.57 -2.90
N ASN A 118 -28.28 -7.18 -1.63
CA ASN A 118 -28.28 -8.08 -0.48
C ASN A 118 -27.04 -9.00 -0.42
N ILE A 119 -25.92 -8.56 -1.01
CA ILE A 119 -24.64 -9.26 -0.98
C ILE A 119 -23.81 -8.70 0.18
N LYS A 120 -23.38 -9.58 1.09
CA LYS A 120 -22.54 -9.18 2.23
C LYS A 120 -21.08 -9.30 1.86
N LEU A 121 -20.36 -8.20 1.96
CA LEU A 121 -18.91 -8.13 1.78
C LEU A 121 -18.25 -7.73 3.10
N ASP A 122 -17.05 -8.24 3.34
CA ASP A 122 -16.22 -7.86 4.47
C ASP A 122 -14.80 -7.54 3.98
N LEU A 123 -14.26 -6.43 4.46
CA LEU A 123 -12.89 -6.01 4.16
C LEU A 123 -12.02 -6.29 5.38
N ARG A 124 -11.11 -7.25 5.24
CA ARG A 124 -10.16 -7.61 6.31
C ARG A 124 -9.36 -6.37 6.71
N LYS A 125 -9.31 -6.08 8.01
CA LYS A 125 -8.44 -5.03 8.53
C LYS A 125 -6.98 -5.41 8.28
N ASN A 126 -6.28 -4.55 7.54
CA ASN A 126 -4.83 -4.64 7.44
C ASN A 126 -4.23 -3.72 8.51
N ASP A 127 -4.06 -4.26 9.73
CA ASP A 127 -3.57 -3.51 10.89
C ASP A 127 -2.17 -2.90 10.66
N VAL A 128 -1.42 -3.45 9.69
CA VAL A 128 -0.07 -3.02 9.35
C VAL A 128 -0.06 -1.64 8.69
N VAL A 129 -1.04 -1.29 7.84
CA VAL A 129 -1.05 -0.03 7.08
C VAL A 129 -1.65 1.13 7.90
N MET A 130 -2.63 0.82 8.75
CA MET A 130 -3.34 1.83 9.56
C MET A 130 -2.52 2.35 10.75
N ALA A 131 -1.50 1.59 11.20
CA ALA A 131 -0.60 2.02 12.26
C ALA A 131 0.30 3.20 11.85
N TRP A 132 0.65 3.33 10.56
CA TRP A 132 1.51 4.40 10.04
C TRP A 132 0.80 5.73 9.85
N ARG A 133 -0.49 5.70 9.51
CA ARG A 133 -1.28 6.92 9.21
C ARG A 133 -1.91 7.58 10.44
N LYS A 134 -1.89 6.92 11.61
CA LYS A 134 -2.63 7.35 12.81
C LYS A 134 -1.86 8.21 13.82
N LYS A 135 -0.64 8.67 13.53
CA LYS A 135 0.12 9.56 14.42
C LYS A 135 0.88 10.64 13.68
#